data_AF-A0A966WKR3-F1
#
_entry.id   AF-A0A966WKR3-F1
#
_cell.length_a   1.000
_cell.length_b   1.000
_cell.length_c   1.000
_cell.angle_alpha   90.00
_cell.angle_beta   90.00
_cell.angle_gamma   90.00
#
_symmetry.space_group_name_H-M   'P 1'
#
loop_
_entity.id
_entity.type
_entity.pdbx_description
1 polymer ?
#
loop_
_entity_poly.entity_id
_entity_poly.type
_entity_poly.pdbx_seq_one_letter_code
_entity_poly.pdbx_strand_id
1 'polypeptide(L)'
;MPAVGQGALAIEILKVRSDLVELLKPLHHAESAHCVLAERAMSRTLGGSCSVPLGAHAIIENNILKLQGFVASIDGKEMIKDKVEGPVEDAEKLGEKLAKQLLDQGADKILASLAI
;
A
#
# COMPACT_ATOMS: atom_id res chain seq x y z
N MET A 1 -2.53 0.22 -12.98
CA MET A 1 -2.18 0.02 -11.56
C MET A 1 -3.48 -0.24 -10.80
N PRO A 2 -3.58 -1.31 -10.00
CA PRO A 2 -4.77 -1.60 -9.20
C PRO A 2 -4.94 -0.63 -8.01
N ALA A 3 -6.11 -0.68 -7.39
CA ALA A 3 -6.31 -0.10 -6.07
C ALA A 3 -5.52 -0.90 -5.01
N VAL A 4 -5.16 -0.24 -3.91
CA VAL A 4 -4.43 -0.84 -2.79
C VAL A 4 -5.17 -2.07 -2.25
N GLY A 5 -4.51 -3.22 -2.24
CA GLY A 5 -5.07 -4.49 -1.77
C GLY A 5 -6.13 -5.12 -2.69
N GLN A 6 -6.27 -4.65 -3.94
CA GLN A 6 -7.25 -5.19 -4.86
C GLN A 6 -6.98 -6.68 -5.14
N GLY A 7 -8.02 -7.51 -4.96
CA GLY A 7 -7.93 -8.97 -5.14
C GLY A 7 -7.57 -9.74 -3.86
N ALA A 8 -7.23 -9.05 -2.77
CA ALA A 8 -7.05 -9.66 -1.46
C ALA A 8 -8.34 -9.56 -0.62
N LEU A 9 -8.54 -10.54 0.28
CA LEU A 9 -9.58 -10.50 1.30
C LEU A 9 -8.94 -10.23 2.67
N ALA A 10 -9.54 -9.31 3.41
CA ALA A 10 -9.17 -9.03 4.79
C ALA A 10 -10.25 -9.54 5.74
N ILE A 11 -9.84 -10.24 6.79
CA ILE A 11 -10.71 -10.67 7.89
C ILE A 11 -10.31 -9.86 9.12
N GLU A 12 -11.23 -9.06 9.64
CA GLU A 12 -11.03 -8.26 10.84
C GLU A 12 -11.62 -8.97 12.06
N ILE A 13 -10.86 -9.03 13.15
CA ILE A 13 -11.29 -9.61 14.42
C ILE A 13 -10.93 -8.66 15.56
N LEU A 14 -11.63 -8.79 16.68
CA LEU A 14 -11.28 -8.08 17.91
C LEU A 14 -9.91 -8.54 18.42
N LYS A 15 -9.03 -7.59 18.77
CA LYS A 15 -7.68 -7.86 19.29
C LYS A 15 -7.65 -8.82 20.50
N VAL A 16 -8.73 -8.84 21.30
CA VAL A 16 -8.85 -9.69 22.50
C VAL A 16 -9.24 -11.14 22.19
N ARG A 17 -9.61 -11.47 20.94
CA ARG A 17 -10.06 -12.80 20.52
C ARG A 17 -8.90 -13.63 19.93
N SER A 18 -7.93 -13.99 20.77
CA SER A 18 -6.79 -14.82 20.36
C SER A 18 -7.21 -16.22 19.88
N ASP A 19 -8.37 -16.71 20.32
CA ASP A 19 -8.99 -17.94 19.82
C ASP A 19 -9.25 -17.90 18.32
N LEU A 20 -9.65 -16.73 17.79
CA LEU A 20 -9.90 -16.55 16.36
C LEU A 20 -8.61 -16.45 15.54
N VAL A 21 -7.50 -15.98 16.14
CA VAL A 21 -6.20 -15.91 15.45
C VAL A 21 -5.73 -17.30 15.05
N GLU A 22 -5.77 -18.25 15.98
CA GLU A 22 -5.37 -19.64 15.72
C GLU A 22 -6.30 -20.31 14.71
N LEU A 23 -7.61 -20.05 14.80
CA LEU A 23 -8.60 -20.59 13.87
C LEU A 23 -8.41 -20.09 12.43
N LEU A 24 -8.02 -18.82 12.24
CA LEU A 24 -7.88 -18.18 10.94
C LEU A 24 -6.50 -18.38 10.30
N LYS A 25 -5.51 -18.84 11.07
CA LYS A 25 -4.13 -19.04 10.61
C LYS A 25 -4.01 -19.83 9.30
N PRO A 26 -4.79 -20.89 9.03
CA PRO A 26 -4.71 -21.63 7.76
C PRO A 26 -5.17 -20.83 6.53
N LEU A 27 -5.95 -19.75 6.73
CA LEU A 27 -6.41 -18.87 5.64
C LEU A 27 -5.38 -17.79 5.29
N HIS A 28 -4.36 -17.61 6.13
CA HIS A 28 -3.36 -16.57 5.95
C HIS A 28 -2.31 -16.98 4.91
N HIS A 29 -2.30 -16.27 3.78
CA HIS A 29 -1.24 -16.40 2.78
C HIS A 29 -0.16 -15.32 3.02
N ALA A 30 1.02 -15.75 3.51
CA ALA A 30 2.08 -14.85 3.97
C ALA A 30 2.56 -13.88 2.88
N GLU A 31 2.78 -14.37 1.65
CA GLU A 31 3.25 -13.52 0.55
C GLU A 31 2.24 -12.43 0.19
N SER A 32 0.96 -12.79 0.06
CA SER A 32 -0.11 -11.81 -0.19
C SER A 32 -0.21 -10.80 0.95
N ALA A 33 -0.05 -11.25 2.20
CA ALA A 33 -0.09 -10.37 3.35
C ALA A 33 1.05 -9.34 3.32
N HIS A 34 2.28 -9.75 2.96
CA HIS A 34 3.41 -8.82 2.81
C HIS A 34 3.20 -7.82 1.67
N CYS A 35 2.71 -8.27 0.51
CA CYS A 35 2.37 -7.36 -0.58
C CYS A 35 1.33 -6.30 -0.15
N VAL A 36 0.21 -6.76 0.42
CA VAL A 36 -0.87 -5.87 0.88
C VAL A 36 -0.41 -4.96 2.02
N LEU A 37 0.48 -5.42 2.90
CA LEU A 37 1.05 -4.61 3.96
C LEU A 37 1.84 -3.42 3.39
N ALA A 38 2.69 -3.67 2.38
CA ALA A 38 3.46 -2.62 1.71
C ALA A 38 2.55 -1.62 0.99
N GLU A 39 1.57 -2.09 0.23
CA GLU A 39 0.60 -1.25 -0.48
C GLU A 39 -0.23 -0.38 0.49
N ARG A 40 -0.71 -0.97 1.59
CA ARG A 40 -1.47 -0.25 2.61
C ARG A 40 -0.62 0.74 3.37
N ALA A 41 0.65 0.42 3.65
CA ALA A 41 1.57 1.34 4.32
C ALA A 41 1.77 2.61 3.47
N MET A 42 2.03 2.46 2.17
CA MET A 42 2.09 3.61 1.25
C MET A 42 0.81 4.45 1.29
N SER A 43 -0.35 3.81 1.16
CA SER A 43 -1.65 4.50 1.17
C SER A 43 -1.89 5.27 2.47
N ARG A 44 -1.62 4.63 3.63
CA ARG A 44 -1.75 5.26 4.95
C ARG A 44 -0.86 6.50 5.08
N THR A 45 0.41 6.41 4.64
CA THR A 45 1.37 7.52 4.73
C THR A 45 0.98 8.71 3.85
N LEU A 46 0.34 8.47 2.70
CA LEU A 46 -0.15 9.52 1.81
C LEU A 46 -1.52 10.12 2.23
N GLY A 47 -2.07 9.70 3.38
CA GLY A 47 -3.40 10.14 3.82
C GLY A 47 -4.53 9.58 2.96
N GLY A 48 -4.32 8.40 2.36
CA GLY A 48 -5.22 7.76 1.42
C GLY A 48 -6.60 7.49 2.01
N SER A 49 -7.56 8.35 1.68
CA SER A 49 -8.98 8.02 1.75
C SER A 49 -9.39 7.33 0.44
N CYS A 50 -10.49 6.58 0.45
CA CYS A 50 -10.98 5.84 -0.73
C CYS A 50 -11.30 6.72 -1.95
N SER A 51 -11.29 8.04 -1.80
CA SER A 51 -11.58 9.04 -2.83
C SER A 51 -10.32 9.65 -3.47
N VAL A 52 -9.11 9.30 -3.04
CA VAL A 52 -7.87 9.85 -3.60
C VAL A 52 -7.45 9.03 -4.84
N PRO A 53 -7.10 9.65 -5.99
CA PRO A 53 -6.58 8.97 -7.17
C PRO A 53 -5.14 8.45 -6.92
N LEU A 54 -5.02 7.38 -6.16
CA LEU A 54 -3.77 6.68 -5.87
C LEU A 54 -3.93 5.18 -6.12
N GLY A 55 -2.81 4.51 -6.32
CA GLY A 55 -2.77 3.06 -6.36
C GLY A 55 -1.38 2.53 -6.09
N ALA A 56 -1.33 1.28 -5.68
CA ALA A 56 -0.10 0.59 -5.32
C ALA A 56 -0.23 -0.88 -5.71
N HIS A 57 0.89 -1.49 -6.10
CA HIS A 57 0.95 -2.91 -6.41
C HIS A 57 2.31 -3.47 -6.00
N ALA A 58 2.30 -4.52 -5.19
CA ALA A 58 3.48 -5.23 -4.76
C ALA A 58 3.52 -6.66 -5.31
N ILE A 59 4.71 -7.09 -5.73
CA ILE A 59 5.01 -8.47 -6.10
C ILE A 59 6.23 -8.96 -5.34
N ILE A 60 6.32 -10.26 -5.09
CA ILE A 60 7.48 -10.90 -4.46
C ILE A 60 8.14 -11.81 -5.49
N GLU A 61 9.44 -11.60 -5.71
CA GLU A 61 10.27 -12.43 -6.57
C GLU A 61 11.60 -12.69 -5.85
N ASN A 62 12.01 -13.95 -5.70
CA ASN A 62 13.27 -14.33 -5.05
C ASN A 62 13.47 -13.68 -3.66
N ASN A 63 12.40 -13.66 -2.84
CA ASN A 63 12.39 -13.03 -1.51
C ASN A 63 12.66 -11.50 -1.50
N ILE A 64 12.47 -10.85 -2.65
CA ILE A 64 12.50 -9.39 -2.81
C ILE A 64 11.09 -8.92 -3.10
N LEU A 65 10.58 -8.02 -2.26
CA LEU A 65 9.33 -7.31 -2.49
C LEU A 65 9.60 -6.10 -3.37
N LYS A 66 8.91 -6.03 -4.51
CA LYS A 66 8.94 -4.92 -5.45
C LYS A 66 7.60 -4.20 -5.37
N LEU A 67 7.63 -2.96 -4.88
CA LEU A 67 6.44 -2.12 -4.73
C LEU A 67 6.48 -0.99 -5.78
N GLN A 68 5.38 -0.81 -6.49
CA GLN A 68 5.16 0.33 -7.37
C GLN A 68 3.93 1.09 -6.92
N GLY A 69 3.94 2.41 -7.08
CA GLY A 69 2.83 3.26 -6.67
C GLY A 69 2.76 4.55 -7.45
N PHE A 70 1.58 5.18 -7.41
CA PHE A 70 1.35 6.48 -8.02
C PHE A 70 0.34 7.32 -7.24
N VAL A 71 0.37 8.62 -7.50
CA VAL A 71 -0.64 9.62 -7.12
C VAL A 71 -0.93 10.47 -8.36
N ALA A 72 -2.21 10.74 -8.63
CA ALA A 72 -2.64 11.56 -9.76
C ALA A 72 -3.68 12.61 -9.35
N SER A 73 -3.79 13.67 -10.16
CA SER A 73 -4.90 14.62 -10.09
C SER A 73 -6.21 13.97 -10.55
N ILE A 74 -7.36 14.50 -10.13
CA ILE A 74 -8.69 13.99 -10.55
C ILE A 74 -8.85 14.00 -12.07
N ASP A 75 -8.31 15.03 -12.73
CA ASP A 75 -8.35 15.17 -14.19
C ASP A 75 -7.25 14.36 -14.91
N GLY A 76 -6.36 13.70 -14.16
CA GLY A 76 -5.29 12.85 -14.67
C GLY A 76 -4.15 13.58 -15.37
N LYS A 77 -4.12 14.92 -15.36
CA LYS A 77 -3.06 15.71 -16.03
C LYS A 77 -1.75 15.69 -15.27
N GLU A 78 -1.82 15.63 -13.94
CA GLU A 78 -0.65 15.49 -13.09
C GLU A 78 -0.61 14.07 -12.52
N MET A 79 0.54 13.42 -12.65
CA MET A 79 0.75 12.07 -12.13
C MET A 79 2.21 11.89 -11.74
N ILE A 80 2.42 11.47 -10.49
CA ILE A 80 3.73 11.09 -9.96
C ILE A 80 3.68 9.59 -9.70
N LYS A 81 4.69 8.87 -10.17
CA LYS A 81 4.81 7.42 -9.99
C LYS A 81 6.26 7.08 -9.66
N ASP A 82 6.43 6.11 -8.78
CA ASP A 82 7.76 5.63 -8.41
C ASP A 82 7.70 4.16 -7.96
N LYS A 83 8.86 3.59 -7.67
CA LYS A 83 9.01 2.21 -7.23
C LYS A 83 10.15 2.05 -6.22
N VAL A 84 9.99 1.07 -5.34
CA VAL A 84 11.02 0.62 -4.41
C VAL A 84 11.09 -0.89 -4.40
N GLU A 85 12.25 -1.42 -4.00
CA GLU A 85 12.43 -2.84 -3.76
C GLU A 85 13.30 -3.07 -2.54
N GLY A 86 13.12 -4.23 -1.91
CA GLY A 86 13.88 -4.65 -0.75
C GLY A 86 13.43 -6.00 -0.21
N PRO A 87 13.97 -6.44 0.93
CA PRO A 87 13.56 -7.69 1.57
C PRO A 87 12.07 -7.70 1.89
N VAL A 88 11.42 -8.86 1.77
CA VAL A 88 9.99 -9.05 2.11
C VAL A 88 9.68 -8.63 3.56
N GLU A 89 10.64 -8.82 4.47
CA GLU A 89 10.54 -8.46 5.89
C GLU A 89 10.38 -6.93 6.11
N ASP A 90 10.83 -6.12 5.15
CA ASP A 90 10.73 -4.66 5.20
C ASP A 90 9.47 -4.13 4.50
N ALA A 91 8.49 -4.98 4.18
CA ALA A 91 7.27 -4.63 3.44
C ALA A 91 6.64 -3.28 3.87
N GLU A 92 6.38 -3.09 5.17
CA GLU A 92 5.80 -1.86 5.70
C GLU A 92 6.73 -0.65 5.48
N LYS A 93 8.02 -0.79 5.78
CA LYS A 93 9.03 0.27 5.58
C LYS A 93 9.18 0.65 4.11
N LEU A 94 9.07 -0.32 3.20
CA LEU A 94 9.08 -0.07 1.75
C LEU A 94 7.87 0.76 1.34
N GLY A 95 6.68 0.48 1.89
CA GLY A 95 5.49 1.30 1.68
C GLY A 95 5.67 2.74 2.12
N GLU A 96 6.16 2.94 3.35
CA GLU A 96 6.46 4.29 3.89
C GLU A 96 7.53 5.02 3.08
N LYS A 97 8.58 4.31 2.67
CA LYS A 97 9.67 4.84 1.84
C LYS A 97 9.15 5.32 0.50
N LEU A 98 8.32 4.52 -0.18
CA LEU A 98 7.73 4.91 -1.45
C LEU A 98 6.82 6.13 -1.31
N ALA A 99 5.98 6.16 -0.27
CA ALA A 99 5.15 7.34 0.00
C ALA A 99 5.99 8.60 0.19
N LYS A 100 7.09 8.52 0.96
CA LYS A 100 8.01 9.64 1.14
C LYS A 100 8.65 10.09 -0.18
N GLN A 101 9.10 9.15 -1.03
CA GLN A 101 9.66 9.48 -2.34
C GLN A 101 8.65 10.20 -3.23
N LEU A 102 7.37 9.82 -3.17
CA LEU A 102 6.30 10.49 -3.92
C LEU A 102 6.04 11.90 -3.37
N LEU A 103 6.04 12.07 -2.04
CA LEU A 103 5.92 13.39 -1.39
C LEU A 103 7.09 14.31 -1.77
N ASP A 104 8.32 13.80 -1.74
CA ASP A 104 9.53 14.56 -2.14
C ASP A 104 9.47 15.01 -3.62
N GLN A 105 8.69 14.30 -4.45
CA GLN A 105 8.43 14.64 -5.86
C GLN A 105 7.26 15.61 -6.07
N GLY A 106 6.56 16.00 -4.99
CA GLY A 106 5.45 16.95 -5.06
C GLY A 106 4.06 16.33 -5.00
N ALA A 107 3.93 15.06 -4.57
CA ALA A 107 2.60 14.43 -4.40
C ALA A 107 1.74 15.15 -3.36
N ASP A 108 2.37 15.85 -2.40
CA ASP A 108 1.70 16.72 -1.43
C ASP A 108 0.86 17.80 -2.11
N LYS A 109 1.33 18.40 -3.21
CA LYS A 109 0.59 19.42 -3.97
C LYS A 109 -0.64 18.85 -4.64
N ILE A 110 -0.50 17.66 -5.23
CA ILE A 110 -1.62 16.94 -5.84
C ILE A 110 -2.64 16.60 -4.76
N LEU A 111 -2.20 16.04 -3.62
CA LEU A 111 -3.07 15.67 -2.51
C LEU A 111 -3.78 16.88 -1.90
N ALA A 112 -3.08 18.00 -1.73
CA ALA A 112 -3.66 19.24 -1.20
C ALA A 112 -4.74 19.82 -2.12
N SER A 113 -4.63 19.64 -3.45
CA SER A 113 -5.66 20.07 -4.40
C SER A 113 -6.97 19.27 -4.30
N LEU A 114 -6.94 18.12 -3.61
CA LEU A 114 -8.07 17.21 -3.42
C LEU A 114 -8.75 17.36 -2.06
N ALA A 115 -8.10 18.02 -1.10
CA ALA A 115 -8.66 18.29 0.21
C ALA A 115 -9.72 19.39 0.08
N ILE A 116 -10.98 18.97 -0.04
CA ILE A 116 -12.18 19.84 0.09
C ILE A 116 -12.53 19.98 1.57
#